data_AF-A0A1M7Y5T4-F1
#
_entry.id   AF-A0A1M7Y5T4-F1
#
_cell.length_a   1.000
_cell.length_b   1.000
_cell.length_c   1.000
_cell.angle_alpha   90.00
_cell.angle_beta   90.00
_cell.angle_gamma   90.00
#
_symmetry.space_group_name_H-M   'P 1'
#
loop_
_entity.id
_entity.type
_entity.pdbx_description
1 polymer ?
#
loop_
_entity_poly.entity_id
_entity_poly.type
_entity_poly.pdbx_seq_one_letter_code
_entity_poly.pdbx_strand_id
1 'polypeptide(L)'
;MVGEIVCQMMMHLGYDATHVKDGKVAVDEYVRRFQNGNPFDLVIMDLTIPGGMGGKEAVMEILAVDPSAKVLVSSGYSTDPIMTNFGEYGFVGVINKPFDLASIQQTLESFC
;
A
#
# COMPACT_ATOMS: atom_id res chain seq x y z
N MET A 1 8.19 9.42 -8.51
CA MET A 1 9.58 8.91 -8.51
C MET A 1 9.76 7.64 -7.68
N VAL A 2 9.64 7.65 -6.34
CA VAL A 2 9.87 6.40 -5.55
C VAL A 2 8.82 5.32 -5.83
N GLY A 3 7.52 5.67 -5.80
CA GLY A 3 6.45 4.69 -6.05
C GLY A 3 6.43 4.13 -7.48
N GLU A 4 6.88 4.90 -8.48
CA GLU A 4 7.01 4.44 -9.87
C GLU A 4 8.09 3.36 -9.99
N ILE A 5 9.23 3.54 -9.31
CA ILE A 5 10.32 2.55 -9.28
C ILE A 5 9.83 1.26 -8.61
N VAL A 6 9.08 1.37 -7.50
CA VAL A 6 8.48 0.20 -6.84
C VAL A 6 7.54 -0.54 -7.78
N CYS A 7 6.69 0.16 -8.52
CA CYS A 7 5.82 -0.49 -9.52
C CYS A 7 6.64 -1.19 -10.61
N GLN A 8 7.74 -0.59 -11.09
CA GLN A 8 8.63 -1.24 -12.05
C GLN A 8 9.29 -2.49 -11.48
N MET A 9 9.70 -2.48 -10.20
CA MET A 9 10.23 -3.66 -9.51
C MET A 9 9.17 -4.76 -9.41
N MET A 10 7.93 -4.42 -9.05
CA MET A 10 6.82 -5.39 -8.98
C MET A 10 6.51 -5.98 -10.36
N MET A 11 6.48 -5.16 -11.41
CA MET A 11 6.31 -5.65 -12.79
C MET A 11 7.46 -6.57 -13.22
N HIS A 12 8.70 -6.26 -12.83
CA HIS A 12 9.85 -7.13 -13.09
C HIS A 12 9.74 -8.50 -12.40
N LEU A 13 9.10 -8.53 -11.23
CA LEU A 13 8.81 -9.76 -10.48
C LEU A 13 7.56 -10.50 -10.98
N GLY A 14 6.86 -9.98 -12.00
CA GLY A 14 5.71 -10.65 -12.63
C GLY A 14 4.33 -10.21 -12.12
N TYR A 15 4.24 -9.15 -11.31
CA TYR A 15 2.97 -8.62 -10.80
C TYR A 15 2.38 -7.53 -11.72
N ASP A 16 1.04 -7.43 -11.77
CA ASP A 16 0.36 -6.23 -12.31
C ASP A 16 0.35 -5.14 -11.23
N ALA A 17 1.01 -4.01 -11.48
CA ALA A 17 1.18 -2.94 -10.50
C ALA A 17 0.71 -1.60 -11.06
N THR A 18 -0.01 -0.82 -10.26
CA THR A 18 -0.47 0.52 -10.60
C THR A 18 0.04 1.52 -9.57
N HIS A 19 0.68 2.60 -10.04
CA HIS A 19 1.12 3.70 -9.20
C HIS A 19 0.08 4.82 -9.15
N VAL A 20 -0.15 5.36 -7.96
CA VAL A 20 -1.00 6.53 -7.72
C VAL A 20 -0.24 7.56 -6.88
N LYS A 21 -0.63 8.83 -6.99
CA LYS A 21 0.14 9.96 -6.46
C LYS A 21 -0.12 10.27 -4.97
N ASP A 22 -1.27 9.89 -4.44
CA ASP A 22 -1.69 10.16 -3.06
C ASP A 22 -2.77 9.16 -2.59
N GLY A 23 -3.10 9.20 -1.29
CA GLY A 23 -4.09 8.31 -0.69
C GLY A 23 -5.51 8.50 -1.26
N LYS A 24 -5.89 9.71 -1.69
CA LYS A 24 -7.23 9.95 -2.23
C LYS A 24 -7.41 9.25 -3.57
N VAL A 25 -6.41 9.36 -4.44
CA VAL A 25 -6.41 8.63 -5.72
C VAL A 25 -6.30 7.12 -5.48
N ALA A 26 -5.58 6.67 -4.44
CA ALA A 26 -5.52 5.26 -4.08
C ALA A 26 -6.89 4.70 -3.69
N VAL A 27 -7.64 5.42 -2.85
CA VAL A 27 -9.02 5.05 -2.47
C VAL A 27 -9.91 5.00 -3.71
N ASP A 28 -9.90 6.06 -4.53
CA ASP A 28 -10.75 6.12 -5.73
C ASP A 28 -10.47 4.97 -6.70
N GLU A 29 -9.20 4.66 -6.92
CA GLU A 29 -8.76 3.58 -7.80
C GLU A 29 -9.14 2.20 -7.24
N TYR A 30 -8.95 1.99 -5.93
CA TYR A 30 -9.36 0.75 -5.26
C TYR A 30 -10.86 0.53 -5.38
N VAL A 31 -11.66 1.52 -5.01
CA VAL A 31 -13.14 1.45 -5.05
C VAL A 31 -13.61 1.17 -6.47
N ARG A 32 -13.03 1.85 -7.47
CA ARG A 32 -13.34 1.61 -8.88
C ARG A 32 -13.08 0.15 -9.27
N ARG A 33 -11.92 -0.40 -8.91
CA ARG A 33 -11.55 -1.79 -9.24
C ARG A 33 -12.40 -2.81 -8.50
N PHE A 34 -12.67 -2.57 -7.23
CA PHE A 34 -13.57 -3.39 -6.41
C PHE A 34 -14.98 -3.44 -7.00
N GLN A 35 -15.56 -2.29 -7.37
CA GLN A 35 -16.89 -2.22 -8.01
C GLN A 35 -16.96 -2.93 -9.36
N ASN A 36 -15.84 -2.98 -10.09
CA ASN A 36 -15.73 -3.71 -11.36
C ASN A 36 -15.45 -5.21 -11.18
N GLY A 37 -15.43 -5.73 -9.95
CA GLY A 37 -15.20 -7.15 -9.65
C GLY A 37 -13.74 -7.59 -9.83
N ASN A 38 -12.80 -6.64 -9.87
CA ASN A 38 -11.36 -6.91 -9.98
C ASN A 38 -10.57 -6.04 -8.99
N PRO A 39 -10.75 -6.24 -7.67
CA PRO A 39 -10.03 -5.50 -6.66
C PRO A 39 -8.52 -5.76 -6.73
N PHE A 40 -7.73 -4.91 -6.07
CA PHE A 40 -6.30 -5.18 -5.91
C PHE A 40 -6.08 -6.27 -4.88
N ASP A 41 -5.19 -7.21 -5.18
CA ASP A 41 -4.79 -8.27 -4.23
C ASP A 41 -3.99 -7.72 -3.04
N LEU A 42 -3.27 -6.62 -3.25
CA LEU A 42 -2.44 -5.96 -2.25
C LEU A 42 -2.27 -4.47 -2.57
N VAL A 43 -2.32 -3.63 -1.55
CA VAL A 43 -2.04 -2.19 -1.64
C VAL A 43 -0.82 -1.86 -0.79
N ILE A 44 0.18 -1.17 -1.35
CA ILE A 44 1.31 -0.60 -0.59
C ILE A 44 1.09 0.90 -0.49
N MET A 45 1.07 1.44 0.73
CA MET A 45 0.69 2.82 0.95
C MET A 45 1.69 3.58 1.81
N ASP A 46 2.05 4.78 1.38
CA ASP A 46 2.89 5.67 2.17
C ASP A 46 2.13 6.17 3.39
N LEU A 47 2.76 6.12 4.56
CA LEU A 47 2.14 6.57 5.80
C LEU A 47 1.88 8.08 5.77
N THR A 48 2.83 8.86 5.25
CA THR A 48 2.76 10.31 5.23
C THR A 48 2.95 10.84 3.81
N ILE A 49 1.97 11.61 3.33
CA ILE A 49 2.03 12.28 2.03
C ILE A 49 1.90 13.78 2.27
N PRO A 50 2.99 14.57 2.15
CA PRO A 50 2.92 16.01 2.31
C PRO A 50 1.92 16.65 1.34
N GLY A 51 0.94 17.38 1.87
CA GLY A 51 -0.07 18.08 1.07
C GLY A 51 -1.17 17.20 0.48
N GLY A 52 -1.29 15.94 0.91
CA GLY A 52 -2.32 14.99 0.46
C GLY A 52 -2.82 14.07 1.57
N MET A 53 -3.71 13.15 1.20
CA MET A 53 -4.19 12.10 2.09
C MET A 53 -3.08 11.07 2.32
N GLY A 54 -2.78 10.77 3.58
CA GLY A 54 -1.82 9.75 3.98
C GLY A 54 -2.42 8.35 4.07
N GLY A 55 -1.58 7.37 4.38
CA GLY A 55 -2.00 5.97 4.45
C GLY A 55 -2.97 5.68 5.59
N LYS A 56 -2.87 6.41 6.71
CA LYS A 56 -3.76 6.20 7.87
C LYS A 56 -5.22 6.49 7.52
N GLU A 57 -5.48 7.58 6.80
CA GLU A 57 -6.83 7.93 6.37
C GLU A 57 -7.30 7.00 5.26
N ALA A 58 -6.45 6.74 4.27
CA ALA A 58 -6.80 5.94 3.11
C ALA A 58 -7.10 4.48 3.45
N VAL A 59 -6.40 3.85 4.41
CA VAL A 59 -6.70 2.46 4.81
C VAL A 59 -8.09 2.34 5.42
N MET A 60 -8.50 3.34 6.19
CA MET A 60 -9.84 3.36 6.80
C MET A 60 -10.93 3.48 5.74
N GLU A 61 -10.72 4.31 4.72
CA GLU A 61 -11.68 4.45 3.61
C GLU A 61 -11.76 3.19 2.74
N ILE A 62 -10.61 2.56 2.45
CA ILE A 62 -10.57 1.28 1.70
C ILE A 62 -11.31 0.20 2.48
N LEU A 63 -11.02 0.02 3.77
CA LEU A 63 -11.63 -1.02 4.60
C LEU A 63 -13.13 -0.80 4.86
N ALA A 64 -13.60 0.45 4.81
CA ALA A 64 -15.03 0.75 4.88
C ALA A 64 -15.81 0.21 3.67
N VAL A 65 -15.14 0.09 2.51
CA VAL A 65 -15.74 -0.47 1.28
C VAL A 65 -15.47 -1.96 1.16
N ASP A 66 -14.26 -2.39 1.48
CA ASP A 66 -13.83 -3.78 1.44
C ASP A 66 -13.09 -4.15 2.74
N PRO A 67 -13.81 -4.73 3.72
CA PRO A 67 -13.21 -5.16 4.98
C PRO A 67 -12.13 -6.26 4.85
N SER A 68 -12.00 -6.87 3.66
CA SER A 68 -11.01 -7.92 3.38
C SER A 68 -9.76 -7.39 2.66
N ALA A 69 -9.72 -6.10 2.32
CA ALA A 69 -8.60 -5.49 1.62
C ALA A 69 -7.27 -5.68 2.38
N LYS A 70 -6.24 -6.12 1.66
CA LYS A 70 -4.88 -6.27 2.21
C LYS A 70 -4.08 -4.99 1.94
N VAL A 71 -3.82 -4.22 3.00
CA VAL A 71 -3.08 -2.95 2.89
C VAL A 71 -1.81 -3.00 3.73
N LEU A 72 -0.67 -2.74 3.10
CA LEU A 72 0.64 -2.58 3.74
C LEU A 72 0.95 -1.10 3.93
N VAL A 73 1.44 -0.74 5.12
CA VAL A 73 1.95 0.60 5.37
C VAL A 73 3.44 0.69 5.08
N SER A 74 3.88 1.81 4.54
CA SER A 74 5.29 2.10 4.27
C SER A 74 5.72 3.45 4.82
N SER A 75 6.87 3.49 5.47
CA SER A 75 7.47 4.73 5.99
C SER A 75 8.99 4.69 5.86
N GLY A 76 9.59 5.87 5.66
CA GLY A 76 11.04 6.07 5.79
C GLY A 76 11.49 6.45 7.20
N TYR A 77 10.54 6.74 8.09
CA TYR A 77 10.78 7.02 9.50
C TYR A 77 10.17 5.89 10.33
N SER A 78 11.04 5.05 10.91
CA SER A 78 10.67 3.83 11.64
C SER A 78 10.09 4.07 13.03
N THR A 79 10.01 5.32 13.50
CA THR A 79 9.59 5.67 14.86
C THR A 79 8.09 5.94 15.00
N ASP A 80 7.33 5.95 13.90
CA ASP A 80 5.89 6.16 14.00
C ASP A 80 5.22 4.93 14.66
N PRO A 81 4.39 5.10 15.70
CA PRO A 81 3.69 4.01 16.37
C PRO A 81 2.88 3.12 15.41
N ILE A 82 2.39 3.67 14.29
CA ILE A 82 1.66 2.90 13.27
C ILE A 82 2.56 1.83 12.66
N MET A 83 3.87 2.08 12.52
CA MET A 83 4.80 1.06 12.00
C MET A 83 5.00 -0.11 12.97
N THR A 84 4.75 0.09 14.27
CA THR A 84 4.86 -0.99 15.29
C THR A 84 3.50 -1.67 15.54
N ASN A 85 2.43 -0.89 15.58
CA ASN A 85 1.07 -1.33 15.91
C ASN A 85 0.15 -1.33 14.69
N PHE A 86 0.69 -1.62 13.50
CA PHE A 86 0.01 -1.45 12.20
C PHE A 86 -1.36 -2.13 12.13
N GLY A 87 -1.52 -3.28 12.80
CA GLY A 87 -2.79 -4.01 12.86
C GLY A 87 -3.92 -3.24 13.55
N GLU A 88 -3.62 -2.37 14.52
CA GLU A 88 -4.63 -1.53 15.19
C GLU A 88 -5.21 -0.45 14.26
N TYR A 89 -4.52 -0.18 13.16
CA TYR A 89 -4.90 0.82 12.15
C TYR A 89 -5.45 0.19 10.86
N GLY A 90 -5.66 -1.14 10.84
CA GLY A 90 -6.22 -1.86 9.69
C GLY A 90 -5.20 -2.29 8.64
N PHE A 91 -3.90 -2.12 8.88
CA PHE A 91 -2.88 -2.65 7.99
C PHE A 91 -2.60 -4.12 8.29
N VAL A 92 -2.22 -4.88 7.26
CA VAL A 92 -1.85 -6.30 7.39
C VAL A 92 -0.34 -6.53 7.55
N GLY A 93 0.45 -5.48 7.40
CA GLY A 93 1.90 -5.54 7.49
C GLY A 93 2.57 -4.20 7.17
N VAL A 94 3.90 -4.22 7.22
CA VAL A 94 4.74 -3.03 7.03
C VAL A 94 5.83 -3.31 5.99
N ILE A 95 6.21 -2.27 5.25
CA ILE A 95 7.41 -2.28 4.42
C ILE A 95 8.24 -1.02 4.65
N ASN A 96 9.46 -1.21 5.14
CA ASN A 96 10.35 -0.10 5.47
C ASN A 96 11.01 0.46 4.21
N LYS A 97 11.14 1.78 4.14
CA LYS A 97 11.97 2.44 3.14
C LYS A 97 13.41 2.57 3.68
N PRO A 98 14.43 2.57 2.80
CA PRO A 98 14.37 2.49 1.34
C PRO A 98 13.97 1.10 0.82
N PHE A 99 13.32 1.07 -0.34
CA PHE A 99 12.94 -0.18 -1.01
C PHE A 99 14.11 -0.72 -1.83
N ASP A 100 14.32 -2.03 -1.75
CA ASP A 100 15.10 -2.79 -2.72
C ASP A 100 14.28 -3.95 -3.29
N LEU A 101 14.77 -4.56 -4.37
CA LEU A 101 14.05 -5.64 -5.04
C LEU A 101 13.82 -6.84 -4.12
N ALA A 102 14.80 -7.16 -3.26
CA ALA A 102 14.73 -8.31 -2.36
C ALA A 102 13.67 -8.12 -1.26
N SER A 103 13.61 -6.94 -0.64
CA SER A 103 12.60 -6.59 0.38
C SER A 103 11.19 -6.57 -0.20
N ILE A 104 11.01 -6.04 -1.42
CA ILE A 104 9.72 -6.09 -2.13
C ILE A 104 9.35 -7.55 -2.38
N GLN A 105 10.25 -8.34 -2.97
CA GLN A 105 9.99 -9.74 -3.27
C GLN A 105 9.58 -10.53 -2.02
N GLN A 106 10.38 -10.46 -0.96
CA GLN A 106 10.12 -11.17 0.30
C GLN A 106 8.77 -10.77 0.91
N THR A 107 8.42 -9.49 0.84
CA THR A 107 7.14 -9.01 1.34
C THR A 107 5.99 -9.60 0.53
N LEU A 108 6.06 -9.54 -0.81
CA LEU A 108 5.00 -10.02 -1.69
C LEU A 108 4.80 -11.54 -1.59
N GLU A 109 5.87 -12.31 -1.46
CA GLU A 109 5.82 -13.77 -1.25
C GLU A 109 5.09 -14.16 0.05
N SER A 110 4.98 -13.25 1.02
CA SER A 110 4.25 -13.52 2.26
C SER A 110 2.72 -13.36 2.12
N PHE A 111 2.24 -12.83 0.99
CA PHE A 111 0.81 -12.56 0.74
C PHE A 111 0.23 -13.29 -0.48
N CYS A 112 1.08 -13.98 -1.24
CA CYS A 112 0.73 -14.91 -2.33
C CYS A 112 0.54 -16.34 -1.78
#